data_AF-A0A1Y4VAA2-F1
#
_entry.id   AF-A0A1Y4VAA2-F1
#
_cell.length_a   1.000
_cell.length_b   1.000
_cell.length_c   1.000
_cell.angle_alpha   90.00
_cell.angle_beta   90.00
_cell.angle_gamma   90.00
#
_symmetry.space_group_name_H-M   'P 1'
#
loop_
_entity.id
_entity.type
_entity.pdbx_description
1 polymer ?
#
loop_
_entity_poly.entity_id
_entity_poly.type
_entity_poly.pdbx_seq_one_letter_code
_entity_poly.pdbx_strand_id
1 'polypeptide(L)'
;MKNYYSKIDNITLTFSDIEEREGFDSITFRFERPNEHGFDFAEGRLPENMIYKSYGFSEDELMQMERYLRNNSFLIWEIAREEGGEIA
;
A
#
# COMPACT_ATOMS: atom_id res chain seq x y z
N MET A 1 -10.51 -10.86 5.28
CA MET A 1 -9.61 -9.74 4.97
C MET A 1 -8.24 -10.33 4.74
N LYS A 2 -7.87 -10.51 3.48
CA LYS A 2 -6.51 -10.89 3.10
C LYS A 2 -5.66 -9.62 3.12
N ASN A 3 -4.41 -9.77 3.50
CA ASN A 3 -3.42 -8.70 3.42
C ASN A 3 -2.28 -9.22 2.56
N TYR A 4 -2.06 -8.57 1.43
CA TYR A 4 -0.95 -8.87 0.53
C TYR A 4 0.27 -8.07 0.97
N TYR A 5 1.48 -8.57 0.70
CA TYR A 5 2.69 -7.81 1.02
C TYR A 5 3.78 -7.89 -0.04
N SER A 6 4.60 -6.85 -0.12
CA SER A 6 5.87 -6.80 -0.86
C SER A 6 6.94 -6.14 0.02
N LYS A 7 8.21 -6.56 -0.12
CA LYS A 7 9.32 -6.03 0.68
C LYS A 7 10.48 -5.59 -0.22
N ILE A 8 10.89 -4.32 -0.10
CA ILE A 8 12.03 -3.73 -0.81
C ILE A 8 12.79 -2.85 0.20
N ASP A 9 14.11 -3.02 0.30
CA ASP A 9 15.00 -2.19 1.13
C ASP A 9 14.48 -1.90 2.55
N ASN A 10 14.00 -2.96 3.22
CA ASN A 10 13.39 -2.96 4.56
C ASN A 10 12.04 -2.23 4.70
N ILE A 11 11.48 -1.70 3.62
CA ILE A 11 10.11 -1.21 3.57
C ILE A 11 9.19 -2.37 3.18
N THR A 12 8.17 -2.59 3.99
CA THR A 12 7.08 -3.55 3.71
C THR A 12 5.86 -2.76 3.26
N LEU A 13 5.36 -3.04 2.06
CA LEU A 13 4.04 -2.60 1.61
C LEU A 13 3.04 -3.68 1.97
N THR A 14 1.97 -3.33 2.66
CA THR A 14 0.77 -4.15 2.82
C THR A 14 -0.45 -3.47 2.21
N PHE A 15 -1.40 -4.23 1.67
CA PHE A 15 -2.66 -3.67 1.17
C PHE A 15 -3.84 -4.62 1.39
N SER A 16 -5.03 -4.03 1.53
CA SER A 16 -6.29 -4.72 1.75
C SER A 16 -6.82 -5.42 0.49
N ASP A 17 -7.86 -6.25 0.65
CA ASP A 17 -8.80 -6.55 -0.42
C ASP A 17 -9.53 -5.27 -0.90
N ILE A 18 -10.32 -5.39 -1.97
CA ILE A 18 -11.18 -4.28 -2.44
C ILE A 18 -12.29 -4.01 -1.43
N GLU A 19 -12.42 -2.74 -1.03
CA GLU A 19 -13.46 -2.23 -0.14
C GLU A 19 -14.35 -1.24 -0.90
N GLU A 20 -15.68 -1.45 -0.89
CA GLU A 20 -16.64 -0.44 -1.38
C GLU A 20 -16.79 0.68 -0.35
N ARG A 21 -16.54 1.93 -0.77
CA ARG A 21 -16.72 3.13 0.05
C ARG A 21 -17.44 4.19 -0.77
N GLU A 22 -18.60 4.63 -0.27
CA GLU A 22 -19.41 5.69 -0.91
C GLU A 22 -19.75 5.41 -2.39
N GLY A 23 -19.91 4.12 -2.75
CA GLY A 23 -20.18 3.68 -4.12
C GLY A 23 -18.94 3.58 -5.03
N PHE A 24 -17.74 3.70 -4.46
CA PHE A 24 -16.47 3.53 -5.17
C PHE A 24 -15.62 2.42 -4.55
N ASP A 25 -15.03 1.59 -5.39
CA ASP A 25 -14.05 0.59 -4.95
C ASP A 25 -12.76 1.29 -4.53
N SER A 26 -12.20 0.85 -3.41
CA SER A 26 -10.96 1.37 -2.84
C SER A 26 -10.08 0.26 -2.28
N ILE A 27 -8.77 0.49 -2.27
CA ILE A 27 -7.79 -0.38 -1.60
C ILE A 27 -6.99 0.48 -0.63
N THR A 28 -6.95 0.09 0.64
CA THR A 28 -6.09 0.74 1.64
C THR A 28 -4.71 0.13 1.58
N PHE A 29 -3.67 0.96 1.47
CA PHE A 29 -2.28 0.52 1.50
C PHE A 29 -1.54 1.11 2.69
N ARG A 30 -0.48 0.43 3.12
CA ARG A 30 0.41 0.87 4.19
C ARG A 30 1.84 0.44 3.90
N PHE A 31 2.76 1.40 3.92
CA PHE A 31 4.20 1.15 3.95
C PHE A 31 4.69 1.21 5.39
N GLU A 32 5.55 0.28 5.78
CA GLU A 32 6.20 0.25 7.10
C GLU A 32 7.68 -0.08 7.01
N ARG A 33 8.50 0.63 7.78
CA ARG A 33 9.93 0.33 7.97
C ARG A 33 10.24 0.32 9.47
N PRO A 34 10.84 -0.75 10.04
CA PRO A 34 11.27 -0.75 11.43
C PRO A 34 12.27 0.38 11.72
N ASN A 35 12.14 1.03 12.87
CA ASN A 35 13.09 2.03 13.38
C ASN A 35 13.42 1.74 14.87
N GLU A 36 14.27 2.58 15.49
CA GLU A 36 14.72 2.38 16.89
C GLU A 36 13.58 2.40 17.92
N HIS A 37 12.41 2.95 17.58
CA HIS A 37 11.28 3.17 18.49
C HIS A 37 9.99 2.47 18.05
N GLY A 38 10.04 1.62 17.04
CA GLY A 38 8.86 1.00 16.43
C GLY A 38 8.96 1.00 14.91
N PHE A 39 8.14 1.81 14.24
CA PHE A 39 8.04 1.84 12.78
C PHE A 39 7.87 3.26 12.24
N ASP A 40 8.56 3.56 11.14
CA ASP A 40 8.13 4.57 10.19
C ASP A 40 6.95 4.00 9.41
N PHE A 41 5.96 4.83 9.08
CA PHE A 41 4.82 4.37 8.29
C PHE A 41 4.26 5.43 7.36
N ALA A 42 3.62 4.99 6.28
CA ALA A 42 2.81 5.80 5.39
C ALA A 42 1.56 5.03 4.97
N GLU A 43 0.39 5.64 5.06
CA GLU A 43 -0.91 5.02 4.80
C GLU A 43 -1.73 5.90 3.84
N GLY A 44 -2.41 5.25 2.91
CA GLY A 44 -3.19 5.91 1.87
C GLY A 44 -4.17 4.97 1.18
N ARG A 45 -4.77 5.46 0.09
CA ARG A 45 -5.75 4.70 -0.70
C ARG A 45 -5.49 4.77 -2.20
N LEU A 46 -5.87 3.70 -2.89
CA LEU A 46 -6.14 3.67 -4.32
C LEU A 46 -7.65 3.76 -4.55
N PRO A 47 -8.11 4.40 -5.64
CA PRO A 47 -7.32 4.92 -6.77
C PRO A 47 -6.74 6.32 -6.56
N GLU A 48 -7.01 7.00 -5.44
CA GLU A 48 -6.55 8.37 -5.19
C GLU A 48 -5.03 8.51 -5.23
N ASN A 49 -4.32 7.41 -4.90
CA ASN A 49 -2.86 7.34 -4.84
C ASN A 49 -2.28 8.46 -3.97
N MET A 50 -2.98 8.74 -2.85
CA MET A 50 -2.67 9.81 -1.92
C MET A 50 -2.39 9.21 -0.54
N ILE A 51 -1.25 9.58 0.03
CA ILE A 51 -0.90 9.27 1.42
C ILE A 51 -1.58 10.29 2.34
N TYR A 52 -2.52 9.86 3.17
CA TYR A 52 -3.25 10.73 4.11
C TYR A 52 -2.68 10.70 5.53
N LYS A 53 -1.78 9.76 5.84
CA LYS A 53 -1.16 9.64 7.16
C LYS A 53 0.26 9.10 7.03
N SER A 54 1.25 9.80 7.57
CA SER A 54 2.63 9.34 7.59
C SER A 54 3.37 9.73 8.87
N TYR A 55 4.43 8.98 9.17
CA TYR A 55 5.36 9.23 10.26
C TYR A 55 6.73 8.66 9.89
N GLY A 56 7.81 9.41 10.15
CA GLY A 56 9.20 8.94 10.01
C GLY A 56 9.77 8.94 8.58
N PHE A 57 8.94 8.85 7.54
CA PHE A 57 9.39 9.01 6.15
C PHE A 57 9.56 10.48 5.76
N SER A 58 10.60 10.76 4.96
CA SER A 58 10.82 12.05 4.32
C SER A 58 9.88 12.27 3.13
N GLU A 59 9.72 13.53 2.71
CA GLU A 59 8.88 13.89 1.57
C GLU A 59 9.33 13.19 0.27
N ASP A 60 10.64 13.11 0.00
CA ASP A 60 11.19 12.39 -1.16
C ASP A 60 10.87 10.89 -1.13
N GLU A 61 10.87 10.26 0.05
CA GLU A 61 10.47 8.86 0.20
C GLU A 61 8.97 8.68 -0.07
N LEU A 62 8.13 9.57 0.45
CA LEU A 62 6.68 9.54 0.20
C LEU A 62 6.37 9.70 -1.30
N MET A 63 7.04 10.62 -1.99
CA MET A 63 6.90 10.80 -3.44
C MET A 63 7.33 9.54 -4.22
N GLN A 64 8.40 8.88 -3.78
CA GLN A 64 8.84 7.62 -4.40
C GLN A 64 7.83 6.50 -4.19
N MET A 65 7.22 6.41 -3.00
CA MET A 65 6.17 5.45 -2.68
C MET A 65 4.91 5.67 -3.52
N GLU A 66 4.44 6.92 -3.64
CA GLU A 66 3.30 7.26 -4.51
C GLU A 66 3.58 6.94 -5.97
N ARG A 67 4.82 7.15 -6.44
CA ARG A 67 5.24 6.74 -7.80
C ARG A 67 5.24 5.22 -7.95
N TYR A 68 5.74 4.49 -6.96
CA TYR A 68 5.73 3.03 -6.95
C TYR A 68 4.30 2.49 -7.03
N LEU A 69 3.38 3.02 -6.20
CA LEU A 69 1.98 2.62 -6.21
C LEU A 69 1.31 2.93 -7.55
N ARG A 70 1.52 4.12 -8.10
CA ARG A 70 0.98 4.49 -9.41
C ARG A 70 1.40 3.50 -10.49
N ASN A 71 2.69 3.16 -10.54
CA ASN A 71 3.25 2.26 -11.54
C ASN A 71 2.77 0.81 -11.37
N ASN A 72 2.44 0.39 -10.15
CA ASN A 72 2.00 -0.97 -9.84
C ASN A 72 0.49 -1.08 -9.57
N SER A 73 -0.26 0.01 -9.71
CA SER A 73 -1.67 0.09 -9.31
C SER A 73 -2.51 -0.98 -9.97
N PHE A 74 -2.33 -1.19 -11.28
CA PHE A 74 -3.00 -2.25 -12.03
C PHE A 74 -2.78 -3.63 -11.40
N LEU A 75 -1.53 -4.00 -11.10
CA LEU A 75 -1.20 -5.28 -10.47
C LEU A 75 -1.82 -5.41 -9.07
N ILE A 76 -1.78 -4.34 -8.26
CA ILE A 76 -2.39 -4.32 -6.93
C ILE A 76 -3.89 -4.59 -7.02
N TRP A 77 -4.58 -3.94 -7.98
CA TRP A 77 -6.00 -4.18 -8.23
C TRP A 77 -6.28 -5.61 -8.68
N GLU A 78 -5.48 -6.18 -9.58
CA GLU A 78 -5.64 -7.56 -10.01
C GLU A 78 -5.46 -8.54 -8.84
N ILE A 79 -4.40 -8.38 -8.04
CA ILE A 79 -4.15 -9.20 -6.85
C ILE A 79 -5.31 -9.10 -5.85
N ALA A 80 -5.83 -7.89 -5.62
CA ALA A 80 -6.95 -7.68 -4.70
C ALA A 80 -8.28 -8.24 -5.23
N ARG A 81 -8.45 -8.41 -6.55
CA ARG A 81 -9.61 -9.07 -7.16
C ARG A 81 -9.51 -10.59 -7.14
N GLU A 82 -8.30 -11.15 -7.21
CA GLU A 82 -8.13 -12.60 -7.21
C GLU A 82 -8.63 -13.19 -5.88
N GLU A 83 -9.65 -14.04 -5.95
CA GLU A 83 -10.16 -14.80 -4.81
C GLU A 83 -9.14 -15.87 -4.36
N GLY A 84 -8.00 -15.47 -3.77
CA GLY A 84 -7.12 -16.36 -3.02
C GLY A 84 -6.59 -17.58 -3.78
N GLY A 85 -6.11 -17.37 -5.00
CA GLY A 85 -5.20 -18.32 -5.64
C GLY A 85 -3.76 -17.99 -5.23
N GLU A 86 -2.97 -19.02 -4.91
CA GLU A 86 -1.51 -18.88 -4.76
C GLU A 86 -0.90 -18.26 -6.03
N ILE A 87 -0.22 -17.14 -5.88
CA ILE A 87 0.79 -16.69 -6.84
C ILE A 87 1.94 -17.70 -6.82
N ALA A 88 1.96 -18.59 -7.82
CA ALA A 88 3.01 -19.59 -8.04
C ALA A 88 4.28 -18.96 -8.65
#